data_AF-A0A2T5G4Q1-F1
#
_entry.id   AF-A0A2T5G4Q1-F1
#
_cell.length_a   1.000
_cell.length_b   1.000
_cell.length_c   1.000
_cell.angle_alpha   90.00
_cell.angle_beta   90.00
_cell.angle_gamma   90.00
#
_symmetry.space_group_name_H-M   'P 1'
#
loop_
_entity.id
_entity.type
_entity.pdbx_description
1 polymer ?
#
loop_
_entity_poly.entity_id
_entity_poly.type
_entity_poly.pdbx_seq_one_letter_code
_entity_poly.pdbx_strand_id
1 'polypeptide(L)'
;MQIAIQPIVRLDTGQTIAFELLCRPPEGTAGFFRAPSPEELWLRERLCLEAALRAAESLRQPVHINLTAASLPYLIESRIAWRGAVEIVEWGFPLPERIVELIAAVRARGMRVWIDDLSPLHWPLWRAISGIDGYKIDVRDLVFAGAIVRSGRGVIVERIETADDADRVVRAGVRLGQGYALGFPQPLEMEAKR
;
A
#
# COMPACT_ATOMS: atom_id res chain seq x y z
N MET A 1 -1.56 13.92 -14.05
CA MET A 1 -1.17 12.71 -13.30
C MET A 1 -2.17 11.62 -13.66
N GLN A 2 -1.72 10.50 -14.22
CA GLN A 2 -2.60 9.35 -14.46
C GLN A 2 -2.62 8.47 -13.21
N ILE A 3 -3.79 7.96 -12.85
CA ILE A 3 -3.97 6.97 -11.77
C ILE A 3 -4.37 5.66 -12.42
N ALA A 4 -3.70 4.58 -12.04
CA ALA A 4 -4.17 3.23 -12.32
C ALA A 4 -4.67 2.59 -11.03
N ILE A 5 -5.57 1.62 -11.15
CA ILE A 5 -6.04 0.80 -10.03
C ILE A 5 -5.65 -0.65 -10.24
N GLN A 6 -5.27 -1.32 -9.16
CA GLN A 6 -5.06 -2.76 -9.18
C GLN A 6 -5.86 -3.43 -8.05
N PRO A 7 -6.64 -4.49 -8.33
CA PRO A 7 -7.47 -5.12 -7.32
C PRO A 7 -6.64 -5.89 -6.30
N ILE A 8 -7.03 -5.78 -5.02
CA ILE A 8 -6.63 -6.68 -3.95
C ILE A 8 -7.79 -7.65 -3.73
N VAL A 9 -7.51 -8.94 -3.90
CA VAL A 9 -8.53 -9.99 -4.05
C VAL A 9 -8.48 -10.97 -2.89
N ARG A 10 -9.64 -11.40 -2.41
CA ARG A 10 -9.76 -12.54 -1.48
C ARG A 10 -9.69 -13.84 -2.29
N LEU A 11 -8.61 -14.58 -2.10
CA LEU A 11 -8.22 -15.72 -2.95
C LEU A 11 -9.20 -16.91 -2.90
N ASP A 12 -9.95 -17.05 -1.81
CA ASP A 12 -10.93 -18.12 -1.62
C ASP A 12 -12.22 -17.93 -2.43
N THR A 13 -12.50 -16.70 -2.88
CA THR A 13 -13.80 -16.32 -3.45
C THR A 13 -13.67 -15.48 -4.72
N GLY A 14 -12.47 -14.99 -5.03
CA GLY A 14 -12.24 -14.06 -6.13
C GLY A 14 -12.81 -12.66 -5.89
N GLN A 15 -13.29 -12.35 -4.67
CA GLN A 15 -13.89 -11.05 -4.37
C GLN A 15 -12.81 -9.96 -4.25
N THR A 16 -12.94 -8.88 -5.01
CA THR A 16 -12.14 -7.67 -4.80
C THR A 16 -12.55 -6.98 -3.50
N ILE A 17 -11.63 -6.90 -2.54
CA ILE A 17 -11.87 -6.30 -1.23
C ILE A 17 -11.39 -4.85 -1.13
N ALA A 18 -10.42 -4.47 -1.94
CA ALA A 18 -9.81 -3.14 -2.00
C ALA A 18 -9.15 -2.93 -3.37
N PHE A 19 -8.75 -1.69 -3.65
CA PHE A 19 -7.88 -1.37 -4.78
C PHE A 19 -6.63 -0.65 -4.29
N GLU A 20 -5.46 -0.99 -4.85
CA GLU A 20 -4.29 -0.13 -4.76
C GLU A 20 -4.35 0.93 -5.85
N LEU A 21 -4.13 2.20 -5.47
CA LEU A 21 -4.04 3.32 -6.41
C LEU A 21 -2.58 3.58 -6.76
N LEU A 22 -2.27 3.40 -8.04
CA LEU A 22 -0.93 3.46 -8.58
C LEU A 22 -0.76 4.79 -9.33
N CYS A 23 0.03 5.68 -8.75
CA CYS A 23 0.38 6.95 -9.39
C CYS A 23 1.32 6.69 -10.58
N ARG A 24 1.00 7.25 -11.75
CA ARG A 24 1.80 7.17 -12.97
C ARG A 24 2.24 8.58 -13.41
N PRO A 25 3.33 9.11 -12.82
CA PRO A 25 3.89 10.39 -13.23
C PRO A 25 4.50 10.30 -14.65
N PRO A 26 4.40 11.36 -15.47
CA PRO A 26 4.90 11.35 -16.85
C PRO A 26 6.39 11.04 -16.98
N GLU A 27 7.20 11.48 -16.02
CA GLU A 27 8.66 11.24 -15.96
C GLU A 27 9.04 9.87 -15.36
N GLY A 28 8.05 9.02 -15.02
CA GLY A 28 8.25 7.73 -14.37
C GLY A 28 8.41 7.84 -12.85
N THR A 29 8.08 6.76 -12.14
CA THR A 29 8.02 6.74 -10.65
C THR A 29 9.38 6.98 -10.02
N ALA A 30 10.44 6.32 -10.49
CA ALA A 30 11.78 6.41 -9.90
C ALA A 30 12.38 7.83 -10.00
N GLY A 31 12.11 8.55 -11.08
CA GLY A 31 12.53 9.94 -11.24
C GLY A 31 11.69 10.88 -10.37
N PHE A 32 10.37 10.71 -10.42
CA PHE A 32 9.42 11.56 -9.71
C PHE A 32 9.59 11.52 -8.20
N PHE A 33 9.85 10.36 -7.58
CA PHE A 33 10.01 10.27 -6.12
C PHE A 33 11.44 10.52 -5.63
N ARG A 34 12.40 10.81 -6.52
CA ARG A 34 13.75 11.22 -6.12
C ARG A 34 13.74 12.68 -5.69
N ALA A 35 13.69 12.91 -4.39
CA ALA A 35 13.72 14.24 -3.79
C ALA A 35 14.98 14.43 -2.91
N PRO A 36 15.52 15.65 -2.82
CA PRO A 36 16.66 15.97 -1.95
C PRO A 36 16.26 16.12 -0.48
N SER A 37 14.97 16.30 -0.16
CA SER A 37 14.47 16.43 1.20
C SER A 37 13.08 15.81 1.41
N PRO A 38 12.70 15.48 2.66
CA PRO A 38 11.36 15.00 2.98
C PRO A 38 10.24 15.98 2.61
N GLU A 39 10.47 17.29 2.73
CA GLU A 39 9.51 18.32 2.35
C GLU A 39 9.21 18.28 0.85
N GLU A 40 10.26 18.18 0.02
CA GLU A 40 10.09 18.10 -1.43
C GLU A 40 9.46 16.77 -1.84
N LEU A 41 9.84 15.67 -1.17
CA LEU A 41 9.18 14.37 -1.37
C LEU A 41 7.68 14.47 -1.07
N TRP A 42 7.31 15.08 0.05
CA TRP A 42 5.91 15.26 0.42
C TRP A 42 5.15 16.09 -0.61
N LEU A 43 5.72 17.17 -1.14
CA LEU A 43 5.04 17.97 -2.18
C LEU A 43 4.67 17.10 -3.39
N ARG A 44 5.55 16.19 -3.79
CA ARG A 44 5.34 15.28 -4.92
C ARG A 44 4.35 14.16 -4.58
N GLU A 45 4.49 13.53 -3.41
CA GLU A 45 3.55 12.52 -2.93
C GLU A 45 2.15 13.09 -2.70
N ARG A 46 2.03 14.34 -2.24
CA ARG A 46 0.74 15.04 -2.10
C ARG A 46 0.04 15.21 -3.43
N LEU A 47 0.77 15.51 -4.52
CA LEU A 47 0.18 15.58 -5.86
C LEU A 47 -0.38 14.22 -6.30
N CYS A 48 0.35 13.13 -6.01
CA CYS A 48 -0.13 11.76 -6.25
C CYS A 48 -1.34 11.43 -5.38
N LEU A 49 -1.29 11.73 -4.09
CA LEU A 49 -2.36 11.49 -3.12
C LEU A 49 -3.65 12.22 -3.52
N GLU A 50 -3.58 13.53 -3.81
CA GLU A 50 -4.75 14.31 -4.23
C GLU A 50 -5.35 13.80 -5.55
N ALA A 51 -4.51 13.37 -6.50
CA ALA A 51 -4.98 12.74 -7.73
C ALA A 51 -5.64 11.39 -7.48
N ALA A 52 -5.04 10.56 -6.62
CA ALA A 52 -5.56 9.26 -6.22
C ALA A 52 -6.90 9.39 -5.49
N LEU A 53 -7.05 10.35 -4.58
CA LEU A 53 -8.30 10.57 -3.85
C LEU A 53 -9.43 11.07 -4.75
N ARG A 54 -9.15 11.96 -5.71
CA ARG A 54 -10.14 12.34 -6.73
C ARG A 54 -10.58 11.15 -7.57
N ALA A 55 -9.63 10.32 -7.97
CA ALA A 55 -9.90 9.09 -8.71
C ALA A 55 -10.76 8.11 -7.88
N ALA A 56 -10.49 8.01 -6.57
CA ALA A 56 -11.20 7.12 -5.66
C ALA A 56 -12.68 7.49 -5.42
N GLU A 57 -13.13 8.70 -5.76
CA GLU A 57 -14.54 9.13 -5.58
C GLU A 57 -15.54 8.21 -6.30
N SER A 58 -15.13 7.57 -7.40
CA SER A 58 -15.96 6.63 -8.17
C SER A 58 -15.95 5.21 -7.61
N LEU A 59 -15.11 4.90 -6.61
CA LEU A 59 -14.89 3.54 -6.13
C LEU A 59 -15.69 3.24 -4.86
N ARG A 60 -16.37 2.10 -4.86
CA ARG A 60 -17.13 1.58 -3.70
C ARG A 60 -16.28 0.76 -2.75
N GLN A 61 -15.07 0.39 -3.11
CA GLN A 61 -14.14 -0.41 -2.31
C GLN A 61 -13.14 0.53 -1.61
N PRO A 62 -12.60 0.13 -0.44
CA PRO A 62 -11.53 0.88 0.19
C PRO A 62 -10.29 0.93 -0.72
N VAL A 63 -9.49 1.98 -0.57
CA VAL A 63 -8.30 2.20 -1.40
C VAL A 63 -7.02 2.21 -0.59
N HIS A 64 -5.99 1.58 -1.14
CA HIS A 64 -4.65 1.54 -0.61
C HIS A 64 -3.78 2.53 -1.40
N ILE A 65 -3.03 3.38 -0.70
CA ILE A 65 -2.19 4.41 -1.32
C ILE A 65 -0.80 4.36 -0.68
N ASN A 66 0.22 4.24 -1.51
CA ASN A 66 1.61 4.25 -1.08
C ASN A 66 2.04 5.64 -0.61
N LEU A 67 2.75 5.68 0.51
CA LEU A 67 3.39 6.88 1.04
C LEU A 67 4.71 6.51 1.72
N THR A 68 5.74 7.29 1.48
CA THR A 68 7.02 7.12 2.17
C THR A 68 6.87 7.41 3.66
N ALA A 69 7.56 6.65 4.51
CA ALA A 69 7.51 6.87 5.97
C ALA A 69 7.85 8.32 6.37
N ALA A 70 8.82 8.94 5.68
CA ALA A 70 9.24 10.32 5.91
C ALA A 70 8.13 11.36 5.64
N SER A 71 7.08 10.99 4.91
CA SER A 71 5.95 11.86 4.58
C SER A 71 4.79 11.79 5.58
N LEU A 72 4.82 10.84 6.51
CA LEU A 72 3.78 10.71 7.53
C LEU A 72 3.57 11.97 8.39
N PRO A 73 4.61 12.70 8.86
CA PRO A 73 4.42 13.95 9.60
C PRO A 73 3.55 14.96 8.84
N TYR A 74 3.85 15.15 7.55
CA TYR A 74 3.13 16.08 6.69
C TYR A 74 1.71 15.61 6.36
N LEU A 75 1.51 14.29 6.19
CA LEU A 75 0.16 13.72 6.09
C LEU A 75 -0.65 14.06 7.34
N ILE A 76 -0.05 13.95 8.53
CA ILE A 76 -0.70 14.32 9.78
C ILE A 76 -1.03 15.82 9.81
N GLU A 77 -0.12 16.70 9.41
CA GLU A 77 -0.40 18.13 9.38
C GLU A 77 -1.51 18.51 8.39
N SER A 78 -1.58 17.84 7.23
CA SER A 78 -2.57 18.10 6.18
C SER A 78 -4.02 17.74 6.52
N ARG A 79 -4.23 16.94 7.57
CA ARG A 79 -5.54 16.38 7.95
C ARG A 79 -6.26 15.55 6.86
N ILE A 80 -5.57 15.15 5.80
CA ILE A 80 -6.11 14.28 4.76
C ILE A 80 -6.40 12.89 5.36
N ALA A 81 -7.54 12.31 4.96
CA ALA A 81 -7.98 10.96 5.33
C ALA A 81 -8.84 10.35 4.23
N TRP A 82 -8.85 9.01 4.15
CA TRP A 82 -9.69 8.26 3.23
C TRP A 82 -10.10 6.92 3.81
N ARG A 83 -11.06 6.25 3.17
CA ARG A 83 -11.45 4.90 3.54
C ARG A 83 -10.50 3.89 2.90
N GLY A 84 -9.59 3.34 3.69
CA GLY A 84 -8.69 2.29 3.26
C GLY A 84 -7.39 2.31 4.04
N ALA A 85 -6.26 2.22 3.34
CA ALA A 85 -4.95 2.07 3.96
C ALA A 85 -3.91 3.04 3.40
N VAL A 86 -2.99 3.45 4.28
CA VAL A 86 -1.65 3.91 3.90
C VAL A 86 -0.76 2.67 3.78
N GLU A 87 -0.11 2.51 2.63
CA GLU A 87 0.96 1.53 2.43
C GLU A 87 2.30 2.24 2.59
N ILE A 88 3.01 1.96 3.68
CA ILE A 88 4.30 2.58 3.97
C ILE A 88 5.36 1.91 3.11
N VAL A 89 6.00 2.72 2.27
CA VAL A 89 7.14 2.32 1.45
C VAL A 89 8.45 2.89 2.02
N GLU A 90 9.54 2.13 1.89
CA GLU A 90 10.88 2.51 2.36
C GLU A 90 11.70 3.11 1.22
N TRP A 91 11.54 4.41 0.94
CA TRP A 91 12.38 5.13 -0.04
C TRP A 91 13.19 6.25 0.59
N GLY A 92 14.49 6.28 0.27
CA GLY A 92 15.34 7.47 0.27
C GLY A 92 15.69 8.12 1.61
N PHE A 93 14.92 7.88 2.67
CA PHE A 93 15.05 8.55 3.96
C PHE A 93 14.91 7.58 5.14
N PRO A 94 15.58 7.85 6.27
CA PRO A 94 15.39 7.09 7.50
C PRO A 94 13.94 7.13 7.98
N LEU A 95 13.54 6.12 8.76
CA LEU A 95 12.27 6.16 9.47
C LEU A 95 12.22 7.36 10.43
N PRO A 96 11.09 8.09 10.48
CA PRO A 96 10.91 9.14 11.49
C PRO A 96 11.05 8.57 12.90
N GLU A 97 11.75 9.27 13.80
CA GLU A 97 11.91 8.85 15.20
C GLU A 97 10.57 8.61 15.90
N ARG A 98 9.55 9.37 15.53
CA ARG A 98 8.18 9.31 16.08
C ARG A 98 7.25 8.37 15.31
N ILE A 99 7.78 7.38 14.58
CA ILE A 99 7.00 6.50 13.69
C ILE A 99 5.78 5.86 14.39
N VAL A 100 5.93 5.43 15.65
CA VAL A 100 4.83 4.83 16.43
C VAL A 100 3.68 5.82 16.64
N GLU A 101 4.00 7.06 16.98
CA GLU A 101 3.00 8.12 17.21
C GLU A 101 2.33 8.53 15.89
N LEU A 102 3.09 8.60 14.80
CA LEU A 102 2.58 8.90 13.47
C LEU A 102 1.61 7.82 12.98
N ILE A 103 1.96 6.54 13.16
CA ILE A 103 1.07 5.41 12.86
C ILE A 103 -0.21 5.50 13.69
N ALA A 104 -0.10 5.77 15.00
CA ALA A 104 -1.28 5.96 15.85
C ALA A 104 -2.16 7.11 15.36
N ALA A 105 -1.57 8.22 14.90
CA ALA A 105 -2.30 9.37 14.36
C ALA A 105 -2.99 9.06 13.01
N VAL A 106 -2.37 8.25 12.14
CA VAL A 106 -3.02 7.73 10.92
C VAL A 106 -4.24 6.89 11.28
N ARG A 107 -4.08 5.96 12.23
CA ARG A 107 -5.18 5.09 12.70
C ARG A 107 -6.31 5.86 13.35
N ALA A 108 -5.99 6.91 14.11
CA ALA A 108 -7.00 7.77 14.75
C ALA A 108 -7.92 8.45 13.73
N ARG A 109 -7.53 8.50 12.44
CA ARG A 109 -8.36 8.98 11.32
C ARG A 109 -9.17 7.89 10.64
N GLY A 110 -9.17 6.68 11.18
CA GLY A 110 -9.89 5.53 10.62
C GLY A 110 -9.19 4.82 9.46
N MET A 111 -7.95 5.23 9.11
CA MET A 111 -7.14 4.56 8.10
C MET A 111 -6.41 3.36 8.69
N ARG A 112 -6.18 2.34 7.86
CA ARG A 112 -5.28 1.23 8.16
C ARG A 112 -3.85 1.59 7.78
N VAL A 113 -2.88 0.90 8.38
CA VAL A 113 -1.46 1.04 8.09
C VAL A 113 -0.90 -0.30 7.65
N TRP A 114 -0.34 -0.34 6.46
CA TRP A 114 0.31 -1.51 5.89
C TRP A 114 1.76 -1.19 5.59
N ILE A 115 2.62 -2.20 5.60
CA ILE A 115 4.00 -2.07 5.13
C ILE A 115 4.09 -2.73 3.76
N ASP A 116 4.59 -1.98 2.78
CA ASP A 116 4.79 -2.45 1.41
C ASP A 116 6.16 -3.14 1.25
N ASP A 117 6.31 -4.02 0.26
CA ASP A 117 7.57 -4.71 -0.07
C ASP A 117 8.28 -5.33 1.16
N LEU A 118 7.53 -5.89 2.12
CA LEU A 118 8.12 -6.46 3.32
C LEU A 118 8.97 -7.69 2.97
N SER A 119 10.23 -7.66 3.39
CA SER A 119 11.15 -8.79 3.28
C SER A 119 11.39 -9.48 4.64
N PRO A 120 11.92 -10.72 4.66
CA PRO A 120 12.30 -11.37 5.91
C PRO A 120 13.35 -10.59 6.70
N LEU A 121 14.20 -9.83 6.01
CA LEU A 121 15.29 -9.06 6.62
C LEU A 121 14.76 -7.90 7.46
N HIS A 122 13.71 -7.22 6.98
CA HIS A 122 13.15 -6.02 7.64
C HIS A 122 11.98 -6.37 8.56
N TRP A 123 11.40 -7.58 8.45
CA TRP A 123 10.27 -8.00 9.27
C TRP A 123 10.50 -7.88 10.79
N PRO A 124 11.66 -8.22 11.38
CA PRO A 124 11.92 -8.03 12.80
C PRO A 124 11.75 -6.59 13.30
N LEU A 125 12.12 -5.60 12.47
CA LEU A 125 11.94 -4.19 12.78
C LEU A 125 10.45 -3.84 12.78
N TRP A 126 9.76 -4.14 11.69
CA TRP A 126 8.36 -3.76 11.52
C TRP A 126 7.41 -4.49 12.46
N ARG A 127 7.67 -5.74 12.82
CA ARG A 127 6.81 -6.48 13.77
C ARG A 127 6.87 -5.92 15.19
N ALA A 128 7.93 -5.19 15.54
CA ALA A 128 8.09 -4.55 16.85
C ALA A 128 7.28 -3.25 16.97
N ILE A 129 6.84 -2.68 15.84
CA ILE A 129 6.09 -1.43 15.79
C ILE A 129 4.59 -1.72 15.98
N SER A 130 4.01 -1.12 17.02
CA SER A 130 2.57 -1.22 17.28
C SER A 130 1.74 -0.45 16.25
N GLY A 131 0.55 -0.94 15.93
CA GLY A 131 -0.42 -0.23 15.08
C GLY A 131 -0.39 -0.59 13.60
N ILE A 132 0.51 -1.47 13.15
CA ILE A 132 0.50 -1.97 11.76
C ILE A 132 -0.63 -2.98 11.58
N ASP A 133 -1.53 -2.79 10.62
CA ASP A 133 -2.64 -3.71 10.35
C ASP A 133 -2.23 -4.93 9.54
N GLY A 134 -1.25 -4.78 8.64
CA GLY A 134 -0.80 -5.86 7.79
C GLY A 134 0.48 -5.56 7.02
N TYR A 135 0.90 -6.55 6.24
CA TYR A 135 2.13 -6.53 5.48
C TYR A 135 1.86 -7.04 4.06
N LYS A 136 2.48 -6.40 3.07
CA LYS A 136 2.59 -6.91 1.70
C LYS A 136 3.93 -7.61 1.55
N ILE A 137 3.92 -8.80 0.95
CA ILE A 137 5.11 -9.60 0.69
C ILE A 137 5.07 -10.13 -0.73
N ASP A 138 6.24 -10.32 -1.33
CA ASP A 138 6.38 -10.93 -2.65
C ASP A 138 6.03 -12.43 -2.61
N VAL A 139 5.48 -12.97 -3.69
CA VAL A 139 5.22 -14.43 -3.83
C VAL A 139 6.47 -15.30 -3.66
N ARG A 140 7.66 -14.77 -3.94
CA ARG A 140 8.95 -15.45 -3.72
C ARG A 140 9.26 -15.66 -2.22
N ASP A 141 8.59 -14.88 -1.38
CA ASP A 141 8.83 -14.76 0.04
C ASP A 141 7.80 -15.52 0.91
N LEU A 142 7.00 -16.38 0.27
CA LEU A 142 5.96 -17.19 0.93
C LEU A 142 6.43 -18.03 2.13
N VAL A 143 7.72 -18.37 2.19
CA VAL A 143 8.31 -19.15 3.28
C VAL A 143 8.08 -18.51 4.66
N PHE A 144 8.00 -17.18 4.75
CA PHE A 144 7.74 -16.50 6.03
C PHE A 144 6.30 -16.01 6.19
N ALA A 145 5.45 -16.13 5.16
CA ALA A 145 4.05 -15.73 5.22
C ALA A 145 3.30 -16.35 6.41
N GLY A 146 3.53 -17.64 6.67
CA GLY A 146 2.92 -18.34 7.81
C GLY A 146 3.31 -17.75 9.18
N ALA A 147 4.50 -17.18 9.31
CA ALA A 147 4.93 -16.53 10.54
C ALA A 147 4.21 -15.19 10.75
N ILE A 148 3.95 -14.44 9.68
CA ILE A 148 3.13 -13.23 9.73
C ILE A 148 1.68 -13.58 10.05
N VAL A 149 1.09 -14.59 9.40
CA VAL A 149 -0.29 -15.03 9.66
C VAL A 149 -0.47 -15.39 11.14
N ARG A 150 0.49 -16.12 11.73
CA ARG A 150 0.46 -16.47 13.16
C ARG A 150 0.59 -15.27 14.10
N SER A 151 1.11 -14.14 13.63
CA SER A 151 1.16 -12.90 14.41
C SER A 151 -0.21 -12.21 14.55
N GLY A 152 -1.23 -12.68 13.81
CA GLY A 152 -2.58 -12.10 13.80
C GLY A 152 -2.71 -10.85 12.93
N ARG A 153 -1.68 -10.51 12.16
CA ARG A 153 -1.64 -9.36 11.24
C ARG A 153 -2.12 -9.78 9.85
N GLY A 154 -2.66 -8.82 9.09
CA GLY A 154 -3.04 -9.02 7.70
C GLY A 154 -1.83 -9.35 6.83
N VAL A 155 -2.02 -10.19 5.82
CA VAL A 155 -1.02 -10.49 4.80
C VAL A 155 -1.67 -10.39 3.43
N ILE A 156 -1.07 -9.58 2.56
CA ILE A 156 -1.34 -9.57 1.13
C ILE A 156 -0.09 -10.13 0.45
N VAL A 157 -0.25 -11.11 -0.43
CA VAL A 157 0.87 -11.53 -1.30
C VAL A 157 0.73 -10.87 -2.65
N GLU A 158 1.79 -10.19 -3.08
CA GLU A 158 1.85 -9.51 -4.36
C GLU A 158 2.61 -10.33 -5.42
N ARG A 159 2.54 -9.86 -6.66
CA ARG A 159 3.14 -10.52 -7.85
C ARG A 159 2.66 -11.96 -8.08
N ILE A 160 1.38 -12.20 -7.81
CA ILE A 160 0.69 -13.42 -8.22
C ILE A 160 0.43 -13.35 -9.73
N GLU A 161 1.28 -14.01 -10.51
CA GLU A 161 1.26 -13.94 -11.98
C GLU A 161 0.59 -15.16 -12.61
N THR A 162 0.48 -16.26 -11.88
CA THR A 162 -0.13 -17.52 -12.35
C THR A 162 -1.16 -18.09 -11.37
N ALA A 163 -1.95 -19.07 -11.84
CA ALA A 163 -2.85 -19.84 -10.97
C ALA A 163 -2.08 -20.68 -9.94
N ASP A 164 -0.90 -21.22 -10.30
CA ASP A 164 -0.06 -21.96 -9.33
C ASP A 164 0.46 -21.04 -8.22
N ASP A 165 0.80 -19.78 -8.53
CA ASP A 165 1.15 -18.81 -7.50
C ASP A 165 -0.01 -18.61 -6.51
N ALA A 166 -1.23 -18.42 -7.01
CA ALA A 166 -2.41 -18.27 -6.16
C ALA A 166 -2.62 -19.50 -5.26
N ASP A 167 -2.47 -20.71 -5.81
CA ASP A 167 -2.57 -21.95 -5.05
C ASP A 167 -1.49 -22.07 -3.97
N ARG A 168 -0.25 -21.69 -4.29
CA ARG A 168 0.86 -21.65 -3.31
C ARG A 168 0.58 -20.67 -2.17
N VAL A 169 0.03 -19.50 -2.49
CA VAL A 169 -0.36 -18.48 -1.50
C VAL A 169 -1.45 -19.00 -0.56
N VAL A 170 -2.48 -19.66 -1.11
CA VAL A 170 -3.56 -20.26 -0.31
C VAL A 170 -3.02 -21.38 0.59
N ARG A 171 -2.15 -22.25 0.07
CA ARG A 171 -1.47 -23.30 0.86
C ARG A 171 -0.60 -22.73 1.99
N ALA A 172 -0.02 -21.55 1.80
CA ALA A 172 0.73 -20.84 2.84
C ALA A 172 -0.18 -20.22 3.94
N GLY A 173 -1.50 -20.34 3.81
CA GLY A 173 -2.47 -19.84 4.78
C GLY A 173 -2.87 -18.38 4.59
N VAL A 174 -2.39 -17.72 3.52
CA VAL A 174 -2.77 -16.35 3.20
C VAL A 174 -4.11 -16.35 2.45
N ARG A 175 -4.88 -15.27 2.61
CA ARG A 175 -6.23 -15.12 2.03
C ARG A 175 -6.35 -13.96 1.06
N LEU A 176 -5.39 -13.03 1.07
CA LEU A 176 -5.42 -11.85 0.21
C LEU A 176 -4.25 -11.91 -0.76
N GLY A 177 -4.52 -11.53 -2.00
CA GLY A 177 -3.52 -11.52 -3.05
C GLY A 177 -3.71 -10.39 -4.04
N GLN A 178 -2.62 -10.05 -4.71
CA GLN A 178 -2.55 -9.05 -5.77
C GLN A 178 -1.56 -9.51 -6.85
N GLY A 179 -1.87 -9.25 -8.10
CA GLY A 179 -1.00 -9.61 -9.23
C GLY A 179 -1.77 -9.80 -10.52
N TYR A 180 -1.07 -10.04 -11.62
CA TYR A 180 -1.66 -10.08 -12.96
C TYR A 180 -2.66 -11.23 -13.16
N ALA A 181 -2.49 -12.36 -12.47
CA ALA A 181 -3.48 -13.44 -12.50
C ALA A 181 -4.82 -13.03 -11.85
N LEU A 182 -4.81 -11.98 -11.02
CA LEU A 182 -5.98 -11.50 -10.25
C LEU A 182 -6.55 -10.20 -10.82
N GLY A 183 -5.82 -9.54 -11.72
CA GLY A 183 -6.21 -8.31 -12.38
C GLY A 183 -5.02 -7.43 -12.69
N PHE A 184 -4.91 -7.03 -13.96
CA PHE A 184 -3.91 -6.05 -14.40
C PHE A 184 -4.25 -4.66 -13.87
N PRO A 185 -3.24 -3.82 -13.57
CA PRO A 185 -3.45 -2.40 -13.38
C PRO A 185 -4.22 -1.79 -14.55
N GLN A 186 -5.37 -1.16 -14.27
CA GLN A 186 -6.18 -0.47 -15.27
C GLN A 186 -6.14 1.03 -15.01
N PRO A 187 -5.99 1.88 -16.03
CA PRO A 187 -6.22 3.32 -15.88
C PRO A 187 -7.60 3.59 -15.26
N LEU A 188 -7.64 4.47 -14.28
CA LEU A 188 -8.91 5.04 -13.82
C LEU A 188 -9.14 6.33 -14.58
N GLU A 189 -10.12 6.32 -15.47
CA GLU A 189 -10.56 7.54 -16.15
C GLU A 189 -11.15 8.48 -15.11
N MET A 190 -10.58 9.67 -14.98
CA MET A 190 -11.23 10.73 -14.22
C MET A 190 -12.32 11.31 -15.10
N GLU A 191 -13.59 11.09 -14.74
CA GLU A 191 -14.68 11.85 -15.36
C GLU A 191 -14.41 13.33 -15.12
N ALA A 192 -14.23 14.09 -16.20
CA ALA A 192 -14.19 15.54 -16.12
C ALA A 192 -15.57 15.99 -15.63
N LYS A 193 -15.68 16.40 -14.37
CA LYS A 193 -16.87 17.08 -13.85
C LYS A 193 -17.16 18.26 -14.80
N ARG A 194 -18.28 18.16 -15.53
CA ARG A 194 -18.83 19.23 -16.37
C ARG A 194 -19.40 20.33 -15.49
#